data_AF-A0A524NE71-F1
#
_entry.id   AF-A0A524NE71-F1
#
_cell.length_a   1.000
_cell.length_b   1.000
_cell.length_c   1.000
_cell.angle_alpha   90.00
_cell.angle_beta   90.00
_cell.angle_gamma   90.00
#
_symmetry.space_group_name_H-M   'P 1'
#
loop_
_entity.id
_entity.type
_entity.pdbx_description
1 polymer ?
#
loop_
_entity_poly.entity_id
_entity_poly.type
_entity_poly.pdbx_seq_one_letter_code
_entity_poly.pdbx_strand_id
1 'polypeptide(L)'
;MPFEDSVYKEGAQIVPGKLQCEYYDQGGEGVAFHDSDSVNSGSGGLNKADGSYLHEFRIHEAVDISYTKFQDPPIDNTPYNFVEQEKDQLYVGWTEPGEWTKYTIHVDKEGTYDLGLMYTANQDGKISFSVNDLDVTGPIEVPSTFVVADTVAFRQWHHWNYIDKLAQIQLKKGIQTFTIHTVEIGSMNYEFVNFKLVN
;
A
#
# COMPACT_ATOMS: atom_id res chain seq x y z
N MET A 1 -12.17 3.54 12.28
CA MET A 1 -12.10 5.03 12.25
C MET A 1 -10.98 5.40 11.30
N PRO A 2 -11.07 6.53 10.59
CA PRO A 2 -9.96 6.99 9.78
C PRO A 2 -8.66 7.08 10.59
N PHE A 3 -7.54 6.77 9.96
CA PHE A 3 -6.23 6.85 10.61
C PHE A 3 -5.89 8.29 11.01
N GLU A 4 -5.39 8.45 12.23
CA GLU A 4 -4.76 9.68 12.72
C GLU A 4 -3.76 9.37 13.82
N ASP A 5 -2.69 10.16 13.91
CA ASP A 5 -1.70 10.10 14.98
C ASP A 5 -1.09 11.51 15.26
N SER A 6 0.07 11.55 15.91
CA SER A 6 0.75 12.80 16.24
C SER A 6 1.39 13.51 15.03
N VAL A 7 1.63 12.77 13.93
CA VAL A 7 2.28 13.20 12.69
C VAL A 7 1.23 13.42 11.58
N TYR A 8 0.39 12.43 11.28
CA TYR A 8 -0.70 12.50 10.31
C TYR A 8 -2.03 12.83 10.99
N LYS A 9 -2.63 13.97 10.64
CA LYS A 9 -3.83 14.53 11.32
C LYS A 9 -4.99 14.81 10.38
N GLU A 10 -4.94 14.29 9.15
CA GLU A 10 -5.97 14.60 8.15
C GLU A 10 -7.20 13.67 8.29
N GLY A 11 -7.05 12.52 8.96
CA GLY A 11 -8.14 11.55 9.11
C GLY A 11 -8.48 10.87 7.78
N ALA A 12 -9.75 10.94 7.38
CA ALA A 12 -10.23 10.29 6.16
C ALA A 12 -9.51 10.86 4.93
N GLN A 13 -8.91 9.98 4.14
CA GLN A 13 -8.12 10.37 2.99
C GLN A 13 -9.03 10.91 1.87
N ILE A 14 -8.69 12.06 1.31
CA ILE A 14 -9.54 12.77 0.34
C ILE A 14 -9.21 12.31 -1.09
N VAL A 15 -10.22 11.98 -1.88
CA VAL A 15 -10.09 11.62 -3.30
C VAL A 15 -10.98 12.50 -4.19
N PRO A 16 -10.55 12.93 -5.40
CA PRO A 16 -9.35 12.53 -6.15
C PRO A 16 -8.03 12.95 -5.47
N GLY A 17 -7.00 12.12 -5.56
CA GLY A 17 -5.75 12.29 -4.83
C GLY A 17 -5.05 10.96 -4.54
N LYS A 18 -3.95 11.02 -3.80
CA LYS A 18 -3.25 9.83 -3.30
C LYS A 18 -3.91 9.34 -2.01
N LEU A 19 -4.15 8.04 -1.93
CA LEU A 19 -4.45 7.32 -0.71
C LEU A 19 -3.18 6.55 -0.32
N GLN A 20 -2.60 6.87 0.83
CA GLN A 20 -1.45 6.19 1.42
C GLN A 20 -1.90 4.85 2.02
N CYS A 21 -1.25 3.76 1.63
CA CYS A 21 -1.68 2.40 1.96
C CYS A 21 -1.42 2.03 3.43
N GLU A 22 -0.40 2.61 4.05
CA GLU A 22 -0.04 2.45 5.46
C GLU A 22 -1.02 3.17 6.42
N TYR A 23 -1.78 4.14 5.90
CA TYR A 23 -2.81 4.90 6.62
C TYR A 23 -4.19 4.23 6.54
N TYR A 24 -4.22 2.90 6.64
CA TYR A 24 -5.45 2.14 6.80
C TYR A 24 -6.13 2.46 8.13
N ASP A 25 -7.44 2.27 8.20
CA ASP A 25 -8.24 2.65 9.35
C ASP A 25 -7.72 2.04 10.67
N GLN A 26 -8.09 2.68 11.77
CA GLN A 26 -7.99 2.10 13.11
C GLN A 26 -9.19 1.19 13.37
N GLY A 27 -8.94 0.02 13.95
CA GLY A 27 -10.02 -0.92 14.30
C GLY A 27 -9.53 -2.33 14.64
N GLY A 28 -8.30 -2.67 14.25
CA GLY A 28 -7.70 -3.97 14.50
C GLY A 28 -8.10 -5.05 13.49
N GLU A 29 -7.60 -6.24 13.77
CA GLU A 29 -7.76 -7.46 12.99
C GLU A 29 -9.24 -7.83 12.76
N GLY A 30 -9.59 -8.16 11.52
CA GLY A 30 -10.95 -8.47 11.07
C GLY A 30 -11.88 -7.25 10.93
N VAL A 31 -11.43 -6.04 11.27
CA VAL A 31 -12.23 -4.81 11.22
C VAL A 31 -11.64 -3.80 10.23
N ALA A 32 -10.40 -3.39 10.46
CA ALA A 32 -9.70 -2.40 9.64
C ALA A 32 -8.62 -3.00 8.75
N PHE A 33 -8.18 -4.21 9.06
CA PHE A 33 -7.31 -5.03 8.24
C PHE A 33 -7.55 -6.51 8.53
N HIS A 34 -7.02 -7.37 7.68
CA HIS A 34 -6.73 -8.76 7.98
C HIS A 34 -5.29 -9.04 7.58
N ASP A 35 -4.51 -9.54 8.52
CA ASP A 35 -3.16 -10.03 8.31
C ASP A 35 -3.11 -11.53 8.68
N SER A 36 -2.26 -12.28 7.98
CA SER A 36 -2.12 -13.73 8.17
C SER A 36 -1.44 -14.09 9.50
N ASP A 37 -0.69 -13.14 10.07
CA ASP A 37 -0.14 -13.26 11.41
C ASP A 37 -0.53 -12.08 12.33
N SER A 38 0.22 -11.86 13.40
CA SER A 38 -0.10 -10.87 14.44
C SER A 38 1.08 -9.95 14.77
N VAL A 39 2.12 -9.95 13.94
CA VAL A 39 3.40 -9.30 14.19
C VAL A 39 3.81 -8.51 12.95
N ASN A 40 3.95 -7.20 13.12
CA ASN A 40 4.58 -6.36 12.11
C ASN A 40 6.06 -6.75 11.89
N SER A 41 6.33 -7.46 10.81
CA SER A 41 7.63 -7.91 10.31
C SER A 41 8.52 -6.74 9.89
N GLY A 42 7.94 -5.60 9.54
CA GLY A 42 8.66 -4.38 9.16
C GLY A 42 9.00 -3.52 10.38
N SER A 43 8.03 -2.80 10.93
CA SER A 43 8.18 -1.94 12.12
C SER A 43 8.40 -2.78 13.38
N GLY A 44 9.49 -2.55 14.10
CA GLY A 44 9.90 -3.36 15.25
C GLY A 44 10.57 -4.70 14.89
N GLY A 45 10.16 -5.32 13.78
CA GLY A 45 10.75 -6.52 13.20
C GLY A 45 12.08 -6.25 12.49
N LEU A 46 12.03 -5.91 11.20
CA LEU A 46 13.18 -5.52 10.38
C LEU A 46 13.78 -4.19 10.88
N ASN A 47 12.93 -3.18 11.04
CA ASN A 47 13.27 -1.86 11.54
C ASN A 47 13.23 -1.90 13.07
N LYS A 48 14.37 -2.20 13.71
CA LYS A 48 14.43 -2.34 15.16
C LYS A 48 13.94 -1.06 15.86
N ALA A 49 13.01 -1.25 16.80
CA ALA A 49 12.46 -0.19 17.63
C ALA A 49 13.57 0.64 18.30
N ASP A 50 13.55 1.94 18.05
CA ASP A 50 14.55 2.91 18.51
C ASP A 50 13.93 4.24 18.98
N GLY A 51 12.60 4.28 19.09
CA GLY A 51 11.79 5.46 19.41
C GLY A 51 11.50 6.36 18.21
N SER A 52 12.00 6.06 17.01
CA SER A 52 11.71 6.86 15.82
C SER A 52 10.38 6.47 15.20
N TYR A 53 9.71 7.47 14.60
CA TYR A 53 8.41 7.29 13.97
C TYR A 53 8.43 6.20 12.88
N LEU A 54 9.44 6.20 12.00
CA LEU A 54 9.50 5.27 10.87
C LEU A 54 9.80 3.82 11.31
N HIS A 55 10.51 3.61 12.41
CA HIS A 55 10.81 2.26 12.90
C HIS A 55 9.66 1.66 13.71
N GLU A 56 8.85 2.51 14.33
CA GLU A 56 7.78 2.10 15.23
C GLU A 56 6.39 2.40 14.69
N PHE A 57 6.27 2.81 13.42
CA PHE A 57 4.99 3.13 12.82
C PHE A 57 4.07 1.92 12.87
N ARG A 58 2.99 2.03 13.66
CA ARG A 58 1.99 0.98 13.91
C ARG A 58 2.59 -0.36 14.35
N ILE A 59 3.70 -0.32 15.10
CA ILE A 59 4.44 -1.49 15.63
C ILE A 59 3.59 -2.46 16.49
N HIS A 60 2.41 -2.03 16.94
CA HIS A 60 1.52 -2.83 17.78
C HIS A 60 0.31 -3.41 17.03
N GLU A 61 0.27 -3.26 15.70
CA GLU A 61 -0.72 -3.87 14.83
C GLU A 61 -0.05 -4.94 13.95
N ALA A 62 -0.84 -5.79 13.30
CA ALA A 62 -0.29 -6.93 12.57
C ALA A 62 0.28 -6.54 11.20
N VAL A 63 -0.39 -5.61 10.48
CA VAL A 63 -0.01 -5.24 9.11
C VAL A 63 1.46 -4.88 9.00
N ASP A 64 2.15 -5.61 8.13
CA ASP A 64 3.56 -5.43 7.86
C ASP A 64 3.84 -4.09 7.16
N ILE A 65 4.59 -3.21 7.83
CA ILE A 65 4.90 -1.88 7.32
C ILE A 65 6.40 -1.60 7.42
N SER A 66 6.96 -1.09 6.34
CA SER A 66 8.31 -0.55 6.34
C SER A 66 8.32 0.77 5.58
N TYR A 67 9.50 1.28 5.27
CA TYR A 67 9.68 2.55 4.57
C TYR A 67 10.87 2.50 3.62
N THR A 68 10.85 3.34 2.57
CA THR A 68 11.90 3.42 1.55
C THR A 68 13.22 3.93 2.15
N LYS A 69 14.32 3.20 1.90
CA LYS A 69 15.64 3.42 2.50
C LYS A 69 16.70 3.68 1.43
N PHE A 70 17.23 4.90 1.46
CA PHE A 70 18.24 5.35 0.49
C PHE A 70 19.67 5.28 1.05
N GLN A 71 19.82 4.84 2.30
CA GLN A 71 21.11 4.78 3.00
C GLN A 71 21.80 3.43 2.78
N ASP A 72 23.12 3.39 2.98
CA ASP A 72 24.04 2.31 2.63
C ASP A 72 23.75 0.96 3.33
N PRO A 73 23.57 -0.16 2.59
CA PRO A 73 23.48 -0.21 1.12
C PRO A 73 22.13 0.35 0.65
N PRO A 74 22.10 1.19 -0.41
CA PRO A 74 20.86 1.79 -0.88
C PRO A 74 19.88 0.67 -1.29
N ILE A 75 18.81 0.51 -0.51
CA ILE A 75 17.82 -0.54 -0.68
C ILE A 75 16.85 -0.13 -1.80
N ASP A 76 16.30 1.08 -1.70
CA ASP A 76 15.25 1.58 -2.59
C ASP A 76 15.74 2.66 -3.56
N ASN A 77 17.02 3.09 -3.46
CA ASN A 77 17.64 4.01 -4.41
C ASN A 77 18.59 3.26 -5.34
N THR A 78 18.03 2.59 -6.34
CA THR A 78 18.77 1.70 -7.23
C THR A 78 18.54 2.09 -8.69
N PRO A 79 19.49 1.79 -9.60
CA PRO A 79 19.27 1.99 -11.03
C PRO A 79 18.27 0.99 -11.63
N TYR A 80 17.75 0.05 -10.84
CA TYR A 80 16.82 -0.99 -11.28
C TYR A 80 15.35 -0.66 -10.98
N ASN A 81 15.09 0.47 -10.31
CA ASN A 81 13.74 1.02 -10.22
C ASN A 81 13.21 1.40 -11.61
N PHE A 82 11.93 1.11 -11.84
CA PHE A 82 11.20 1.52 -13.04
C PHE A 82 10.74 2.98 -12.92
N VAL A 83 10.43 3.40 -11.69
CA VAL A 83 10.15 4.79 -11.32
C VAL A 83 10.94 5.16 -10.07
N GLU A 84 11.46 6.39 -10.02
CA GLU A 84 12.17 6.88 -8.84
C GLU A 84 11.20 7.07 -7.68
N GLN A 85 11.61 6.60 -6.50
CA GLN A 85 10.84 6.77 -5.28
C GLN A 85 11.27 7.99 -4.49
N GLU A 86 10.39 8.46 -3.61
CA GLU A 86 10.78 9.38 -2.56
C GLU A 86 11.43 8.61 -1.40
N LYS A 87 12.34 9.27 -0.68
CA LYS A 87 12.99 8.71 0.51
C LYS A 87 12.02 8.73 1.69
N ASP A 88 12.17 7.78 2.60
CA ASP A 88 11.49 7.73 3.90
C ASP A 88 9.95 7.66 3.76
N GLN A 89 9.44 7.12 2.64
CA GLN A 89 8.01 6.87 2.42
C GLN A 89 7.63 5.52 3.02
N LEU A 90 6.58 5.50 3.85
CA LEU A 90 6.04 4.25 4.40
C LEU A 90 5.31 3.46 3.32
N TYR A 91 5.25 2.15 3.48
CA TYR A 91 4.50 1.26 2.60
C TYR A 91 4.05 0.00 3.36
N VAL A 92 2.92 -0.56 2.95
CA VAL A 92 2.51 -1.92 3.35
C VAL A 92 3.36 -2.91 2.56
N GLY A 93 3.91 -3.94 3.19
CA GLY A 93 4.76 -4.95 2.55
C GLY A 93 4.45 -6.35 3.04
N TRP A 94 5.30 -7.32 2.68
CA TRP A 94 5.19 -8.74 3.10
C TRP A 94 3.81 -9.39 2.88
N THR A 95 2.98 -8.77 2.06
CA THR A 95 1.57 -9.14 1.91
C THR A 95 1.41 -10.61 1.53
N GLU A 96 0.41 -11.29 2.07
CA GLU A 96 0.04 -12.65 1.68
C GLU A 96 -1.34 -12.72 1.01
N PRO A 97 -1.60 -13.74 0.16
CA PRO A 97 -2.94 -13.99 -0.37
C PRO A 97 -4.00 -14.12 0.72
N GLY A 98 -5.06 -13.33 0.61
CA GLY A 98 -6.16 -13.28 1.58
C GLY A 98 -6.14 -12.02 2.47
N GLU A 99 -4.99 -11.36 2.60
CA GLU A 99 -4.85 -10.15 3.41
C GLU A 99 -5.51 -8.94 2.79
N TRP A 100 -5.89 -7.97 3.63
CA TRP A 100 -6.51 -6.74 3.20
C TRP A 100 -6.33 -5.60 4.20
N THR A 101 -6.36 -4.38 3.68
CA THR A 101 -6.37 -3.14 4.47
C THR A 101 -7.53 -2.26 4.01
N LYS A 102 -8.28 -1.70 4.99
CA LYS A 102 -9.50 -0.93 4.77
C LYS A 102 -9.29 0.53 5.15
N TYR A 103 -9.88 1.43 4.37
CA TYR A 103 -9.74 2.87 4.49
C TYR A 103 -11.12 3.53 4.48
N THR A 104 -11.31 4.51 5.33
CA THR A 104 -12.37 5.51 5.18
C THR A 104 -11.86 6.62 4.26
N ILE A 105 -12.54 6.82 3.13
CA ILE A 105 -12.21 7.87 2.16
C ILE A 105 -13.30 8.94 2.11
N HIS A 106 -12.91 10.19 1.86
CA HIS A 106 -13.82 11.27 1.52
C HIS A 106 -13.74 11.57 0.03
N VAL A 107 -14.82 11.24 -0.69
CA VAL A 107 -14.92 11.48 -2.12
C VAL A 107 -15.49 12.88 -2.37
N ASP A 108 -14.66 13.80 -2.82
CA ASP A 108 -15.05 15.20 -3.05
C ASP A 108 -16.00 15.36 -4.25
N LYS A 109 -15.84 14.50 -5.26
CA LYS A 109 -16.59 14.53 -6.53
C LYS A 109 -17.10 13.14 -6.89
N GLU A 110 -18.39 12.99 -7.10
CA GLU A 110 -18.92 11.76 -7.69
C GLU A 110 -18.40 11.59 -9.11
N GLY A 111 -18.06 10.35 -9.49
CA GLY A 111 -17.64 10.05 -10.86
C GLY A 111 -16.92 8.73 -11.01
N THR A 112 -16.45 8.50 -12.23
CA THR A 112 -15.60 7.38 -12.58
C THR A 112 -14.15 7.75 -12.32
N TYR A 113 -13.38 6.85 -11.72
CA TYR A 113 -12.00 7.08 -11.31
C TYR A 113 -11.10 6.02 -11.93
N ASP A 114 -10.03 6.45 -12.60
CA ASP A 114 -8.89 5.58 -12.87
C ASP A 114 -8.06 5.46 -11.58
N LEU A 115 -7.72 4.24 -11.21
CA LEU A 115 -6.85 3.93 -10.07
C LEU A 115 -5.43 3.65 -10.57
N GLY A 116 -4.47 4.41 -10.06
CA GLY A 116 -3.05 4.11 -10.23
C GLY A 116 -2.46 3.51 -8.96
N LEU A 117 -1.43 2.67 -9.08
CA LEU A 117 -0.79 2.00 -7.94
C LEU A 117 0.72 2.19 -8.00
N MET A 118 1.30 2.60 -6.87
CA MET A 118 2.74 2.63 -6.64
C MET A 118 3.15 1.41 -5.79
N TYR A 119 3.99 0.55 -6.35
CA TYR A 119 4.20 -0.79 -5.80
C TYR A 119 5.57 -1.39 -6.14
N THR A 120 5.85 -2.53 -5.50
CA THR A 120 6.84 -3.53 -5.93
C THR A 120 6.19 -4.91 -5.97
N ALA A 121 6.68 -5.81 -6.82
CA ALA A 121 6.22 -7.19 -6.88
C ALA A 121 7.33 -8.11 -7.38
N ASN A 122 7.83 -9.05 -6.57
CA ASN A 122 8.89 -9.97 -7.02
C ASN A 122 8.38 -10.95 -8.12
N GLN A 123 7.07 -11.21 -8.18
CA GLN A 123 6.43 -12.06 -9.19
C GLN A 123 5.12 -11.42 -9.65
N ASP A 124 4.57 -11.90 -10.77
CA ASP A 124 3.22 -11.49 -11.20
C ASP A 124 2.21 -11.92 -10.12
N GLY A 125 1.44 -10.96 -9.61
CA GLY A 125 0.46 -11.19 -8.56
C GLY A 125 -0.91 -10.65 -8.95
N LYS A 126 -1.88 -10.81 -8.07
CA LYS A 126 -3.21 -10.21 -8.24
C LYS A 126 -3.67 -9.51 -6.99
N ILE A 127 -4.36 -8.39 -7.18
CA ILE A 127 -5.09 -7.70 -6.12
C ILE A 127 -6.55 -7.55 -6.52
N SER A 128 -7.39 -7.03 -5.62
CA SER A 128 -8.71 -6.49 -5.97
C SER A 128 -9.05 -5.30 -5.08
N PHE A 129 -10.05 -4.53 -5.50
CA PHE A 129 -10.56 -3.41 -4.72
C PHE A 129 -12.03 -3.58 -4.38
N SER A 130 -12.38 -3.24 -3.14
CA SER A 130 -13.76 -3.14 -2.69
C SER A 130 -14.13 -1.70 -2.35
N VAL A 131 -15.40 -1.33 -2.59
CA VAL A 131 -15.99 -0.06 -2.15
C VAL A 131 -17.26 -0.37 -1.35
N ASN A 132 -17.36 0.17 -0.14
CA ASN A 132 -18.47 -0.13 0.79
C ASN A 132 -18.67 -1.65 0.99
N ASP A 133 -17.55 -2.37 1.17
CA ASP A 133 -17.47 -3.82 1.36
C ASP A 133 -17.99 -4.66 0.16
N LEU A 134 -18.14 -4.05 -1.02
CA LEU A 134 -18.47 -4.74 -2.27
C LEU A 134 -17.26 -4.74 -3.20
N ASP A 135 -16.87 -5.92 -3.69
CA ASP A 135 -15.84 -6.04 -4.74
C ASP A 135 -16.30 -5.31 -6.01
N VAL A 136 -15.46 -4.40 -6.51
CA VAL A 136 -15.75 -3.56 -7.67
C VAL A 136 -14.83 -3.84 -8.87
N THR A 137 -13.83 -4.71 -8.72
CA THR A 137 -12.88 -5.02 -9.80
C THR A 137 -12.77 -6.50 -10.14
N GLY A 138 -13.02 -7.39 -9.18
CA GLY A 138 -12.48 -8.74 -9.23
C GLY A 138 -10.94 -8.73 -9.18
N PRO A 139 -10.30 -9.90 -9.38
CA PRO A 139 -8.84 -10.00 -9.44
C PRO A 139 -8.28 -9.23 -10.65
N ILE A 140 -7.32 -8.35 -10.41
CA ILE A 140 -6.58 -7.59 -11.41
C ILE A 140 -5.08 -7.89 -11.31
N GLU A 141 -4.43 -8.00 -12.46
CA GLU A 141 -3.01 -8.35 -12.56
C GLU A 141 -2.12 -7.20 -12.08
N VAL A 142 -1.13 -7.55 -11.25
CA VAL A 142 -0.03 -6.68 -10.83
C VAL A 142 1.26 -7.30 -11.36
N PRO A 143 1.85 -6.76 -12.45
CA PRO A 143 3.01 -7.36 -13.09
C PRO A 143 4.25 -7.25 -12.21
N SER A 144 5.12 -8.25 -12.31
CA SER A 144 6.40 -8.30 -11.61
C SER A 144 7.29 -7.09 -11.92
N THR A 145 7.98 -6.62 -10.89
CA THR A 145 9.09 -5.67 -10.95
C THR A 145 10.45 -6.36 -10.78
N PHE A 146 10.52 -7.69 -10.95
CA PHE A 146 11.77 -8.44 -10.93
C PHE A 146 12.72 -7.97 -12.04
N VAL A 147 13.99 -7.80 -11.68
CA VAL A 147 15.04 -7.41 -12.62
C VAL A 147 16.18 -8.42 -12.57
N VAL A 148 16.30 -9.20 -13.65
CA VAL A 148 17.33 -10.26 -13.78
C VAL A 148 18.77 -9.73 -13.70
N ALA A 149 19.00 -8.48 -14.12
CA ALA A 149 20.30 -7.85 -14.06
C ALA A 149 20.72 -7.51 -12.62
N ASP A 150 19.77 -7.44 -11.69
CA ASP A 150 20.06 -7.23 -10.29
C ASP A 150 20.33 -8.57 -9.58
N THR A 151 21.59 -8.82 -9.26
CA THR A 151 22.02 -10.05 -8.61
C THR A 151 21.83 -10.06 -7.09
N VAL A 152 21.33 -8.97 -6.48
CA VAL A 152 21.09 -8.89 -5.04
C VAL A 152 19.70 -9.44 -4.72
N ALA A 153 19.66 -10.68 -4.21
CA ALA A 153 18.42 -11.43 -4.04
C ALA A 153 17.32 -10.67 -3.27
N PHE A 154 17.65 -10.05 -2.12
CA PHE A 154 16.66 -9.34 -1.32
C PHE A 154 16.14 -8.06 -1.99
N ARG A 155 16.82 -7.53 -3.01
CA ARG A 155 16.44 -6.27 -3.66
C ARG A 155 15.33 -6.43 -4.69
N GLN A 156 14.98 -7.67 -5.03
CA GLN A 156 13.88 -7.98 -5.94
C GLN A 156 12.49 -7.55 -5.40
N TRP A 157 12.39 -7.22 -4.10
CA TRP A 157 11.20 -6.61 -3.49
C TRP A 157 11.26 -5.08 -3.43
N HIS A 158 12.31 -4.46 -3.96
CA HIS A 158 12.61 -3.03 -3.83
C HIS A 158 12.86 -2.36 -5.19
N HIS A 159 12.34 -2.95 -6.27
CA HIS A 159 12.26 -2.31 -7.58
C HIS A 159 10.87 -1.67 -7.72
N TRP A 160 10.82 -0.36 -7.58
CA TRP A 160 9.56 0.38 -7.58
C TRP A 160 9.06 0.67 -8.98
N ASN A 161 7.76 0.52 -9.16
CA ASN A 161 7.05 0.82 -10.40
C ASN A 161 5.71 1.49 -10.10
N TYR A 162 5.20 2.22 -11.09
CA TYR A 162 3.90 2.87 -11.03
C TYR A 162 3.04 2.46 -12.23
N ILE A 163 1.84 1.97 -11.96
CA ILE A 163 0.82 1.70 -12.98
C ILE A 163 -0.19 2.84 -12.92
N ASP A 164 -0.32 3.65 -13.96
CA ASP A 164 -1.22 4.83 -13.96
C ASP A 164 -2.71 4.47 -14.03
N LYS A 165 -3.04 3.30 -14.59
CA LYS A 165 -4.42 2.86 -14.85
C LYS A 165 -4.58 1.37 -14.60
N LEU A 166 -4.47 0.98 -13.34
CA LEU A 166 -4.60 -0.40 -12.89
C LEU A 166 -6.06 -0.88 -12.97
N ALA A 167 -7.01 -0.02 -12.58
CA ALA A 167 -8.44 -0.30 -12.63
C ALA A 167 -9.24 0.99 -12.86
N GLN A 168 -10.53 0.83 -13.16
CA GLN A 168 -11.48 1.92 -13.22
C GLN A 168 -12.70 1.60 -12.35
N ILE A 169 -13.07 2.49 -11.44
CA ILE A 169 -14.18 2.28 -10.49
C ILE A 169 -15.14 3.48 -10.45
N GLN A 170 -16.35 3.27 -9.94
CA GLN A 170 -17.31 4.33 -9.71
C GLN A 170 -17.37 4.69 -8.23
N LEU A 171 -17.26 5.98 -7.91
CA LEU A 171 -17.40 6.49 -6.54
C LEU A 171 -18.56 7.49 -6.44
N LYS A 172 -19.22 7.50 -5.28
CA LYS A 172 -20.24 8.47 -4.88
C LYS A 172 -19.64 9.55 -4.01
N LYS A 173 -20.12 10.79 -4.15
CA LYS A 173 -19.66 11.91 -3.32
C LYS A 173 -19.97 11.64 -1.84
N GLY A 174 -19.01 11.96 -0.97
CA GLY A 174 -19.13 11.79 0.49
C GLY A 174 -18.24 10.68 1.02
N ILE A 175 -18.52 10.26 2.26
CA ILE A 175 -17.73 9.22 2.94
C ILE A 175 -18.09 7.85 2.37
N GLN A 176 -17.06 7.07 2.03
CA GLN A 176 -17.17 5.68 1.62
C GLN A 176 -16.01 4.86 2.23
N THR A 177 -16.15 3.54 2.28
CA THR A 177 -14.99 2.68 2.54
C THR A 177 -14.36 2.21 1.23
N PHE A 178 -13.04 2.06 1.25
CA PHE A 178 -12.24 1.47 0.19
C PHE A 178 -11.36 0.40 0.82
N THR A 179 -11.16 -0.73 0.14
CA THR A 179 -10.31 -1.82 0.63
C THR A 179 -9.44 -2.32 -0.51
N ILE A 180 -8.15 -2.50 -0.26
CA ILE A 180 -7.25 -3.27 -1.13
C ILE A 180 -7.14 -4.69 -0.58
N HIS A 181 -7.26 -5.68 -1.46
CA HIS A 181 -7.11 -7.09 -1.13
C HIS A 181 -5.93 -7.67 -1.89
N THR A 182 -5.05 -8.39 -1.21
CA THR A 182 -4.03 -9.22 -1.84
C THR A 182 -4.66 -10.57 -2.20
N VAL A 183 -4.72 -10.91 -3.49
CA VAL A 183 -5.52 -12.04 -3.98
C VAL A 183 -4.64 -13.24 -4.35
N GLU A 184 -3.58 -13.04 -5.12
CA GLU A 184 -2.65 -14.11 -5.53
C GLU A 184 -1.20 -13.67 -5.36
N ILE A 185 -0.34 -14.64 -5.01
CA ILE A 185 1.11 -14.55 -4.77
C ILE A 185 1.52 -13.70 -3.57
N GLY A 186 0.93 -12.52 -3.37
CA GLY A 186 1.40 -11.59 -2.35
C GLY A 186 2.86 -11.19 -2.61
N SER A 187 3.68 -11.06 -1.56
CA SER A 187 5.07 -10.59 -1.65
C SER A 187 5.20 -9.27 -2.42
N MET A 188 4.20 -8.41 -2.28
CA MET A 188 4.13 -7.09 -2.90
C MET A 188 4.27 -6.02 -1.84
N ASN A 189 4.78 -4.86 -2.25
CA ASN A 189 4.71 -3.65 -1.43
C ASN A 189 3.73 -2.67 -2.07
N TYR A 190 2.89 -2.01 -1.27
CA TYR A 190 1.96 -0.96 -1.69
C TYR A 190 2.28 0.33 -0.94
N GLU A 191 2.65 1.37 -1.66
CA GLU A 191 2.86 2.71 -1.08
C GLU A 191 1.57 3.51 -1.14
N PHE A 192 1.07 3.82 -2.34
CA PHE A 192 -0.18 4.55 -2.49
C PHE A 192 -1.01 4.07 -3.68
N VAL A 193 -2.33 4.32 -3.56
CA VAL A 193 -3.28 4.27 -4.68
C VAL A 193 -3.65 5.70 -5.07
N ASN A 194 -3.45 6.06 -6.33
CA ASN A 194 -3.84 7.37 -6.87
C ASN A 194 -5.22 7.30 -7.52
N PHE A 195 -6.14 8.15 -7.07
CA PHE A 195 -7.50 8.25 -7.59
C PHE A 195 -7.59 9.43 -8.55
N LYS A 196 -7.72 9.15 -9.85
CA LYS A 196 -7.85 10.18 -10.89
C LYS A 196 -9.26 10.18 -11.46
N LEU A 197 -10.00 11.26 -11.21
CA LEU A 197 -11.33 11.45 -11.81
C LEU A 197 -11.21 11.46 -13.35
N VAL A 198 -12.00 10.61 -14.00
CA VAL A 198 -12.16 10.58 -15.45
C VAL A 198 -13.11 11.71 -15.84
N ASN A 199 -12.65 12.60 -16.72
CA ASN A 199 -13.47 13.69 -17.25
C ASN A 199 -14.36 13.22 -18.39
#